data_AF-A0A3D5AEG8-F1
#
_entry.id   AF-A0A3D5AEG8-F1
#
_cell.length_a   1.000
_cell.length_b   1.000
_cell.length_c   1.000
_cell.angle_alpha   90.00
_cell.angle_beta   90.00
_cell.angle_gamma   90.00
#
_symmetry.space_group_name_H-M   'P 1'
#
loop_
_entity.id
_entity.type
_entity.pdbx_description
1 polymer ?
#
loop_
_entity_poly.entity_id
_entity_poly.type
_entity_poly.pdbx_seq_one_letter_code
_entity_poly.pdbx_strand_id
1 'polypeptide(L)' 'DIEQLSPHSMKEIVQFFESYKALEKKNVVVEGVQGREVAQQILLDSIELYNKEFGNK' A
#
# COMPACT_ATOMS: atom_id res chain seq x y z
N ASP A 1 10.73 3.11 12.08
CA ASP A 1 10.32 2.46 10.82
C ASP A 1 9.14 1.53 11.08
N ILE A 2 8.70 0.73 10.10
CA ILE A 2 7.62 -0.26 10.28
C ILE A 2 7.87 -1.21 11.46
N GLU A 3 9.14 -1.46 11.77
CA GLU A 3 9.61 -2.22 12.93
C GLU A 3 9.22 -1.59 14.28
N GLN A 4 8.79 -0.33 14.32
CA GLN A 4 8.29 0.33 15.54
C GLN A 4 6.82 -0.02 15.83
N LEU A 5 6.13 -0.67 14.90
CA LEU A 5 4.75 -1.16 15.09
C LEU A 5 4.77 -2.58 15.67
N SER A 6 3.74 -2.92 16.43
CA SER A 6 3.56 -4.30 16.88
C SER A 6 3.46 -5.24 15.67
N PRO A 7 4.19 -6.38 15.65
CA PRO A 7 4.12 -7.34 14.55
C PRO A 7 2.70 -7.88 14.34
N HIS A 8 1.89 -7.93 15.40
CA HIS A 8 0.48 -8.32 15.32
C HIS A 8 -0.36 -7.33 14.52
N SER A 9 -0.13 -6.02 14.70
CA SER A 9 -0.88 -4.99 13.96
C SER A 9 -0.65 -5.09 12.46
N MET A 10 0.59 -5.32 12.04
CA MET A 10 0.87 -5.48 10.61
C MET A 10 0.21 -6.75 10.04
N LYS A 11 0.23 -7.85 10.80
CA LYS A 11 -0.43 -9.09 10.41
C LYS A 11 -1.95 -8.92 10.24
N GLU A 12 -2.59 -8.16 11.12
CA GLU A 12 -4.03 -7.87 11.02
C GLU A 12 -4.36 -7.05 9.76
N ILE A 13 -3.54 -6.05 9.43
CA ILE A 13 -3.71 -5.23 8.22
C ILE A 13 -3.60 -6.11 6.97
N VAL A 14 -2.57 -6.98 6.89
CA VAL A 14 -2.39 -7.91 5.77
C VAL A 14 -3.60 -8.84 5.64
N GLN A 15 -4.01 -9.47 6.74
CA GLN A 15 -5.16 -10.40 6.77
C GLN A 15 -6.46 -9.73 6.33
N PHE A 16 -6.68 -8.46 6.71
CA PHE A 16 -7.82 -7.68 6.27
C PHE A 16 -7.84 -7.54 4.74
N PHE A 17 -6.73 -7.10 4.14
CA PHE A 17 -6.65 -6.89 2.69
C PHE A 17 -6.74 -8.18 1.87
N GLU A 18 -6.27 -9.32 2.38
CA GLU A 18 -6.44 -10.60 1.70
C GLU A 18 -7.90 -11.08 1.71
N SER A 19 -8.66 -10.74 2.75
CA SER A 19 -10.01 -11.29 2.97
C SER A 19 -11.15 -10.35 2.55
N TYR A 20 -10.96 -9.03 2.51
CA TYR A 20 -12.07 -8.08 2.38
C TYR A 20 -12.87 -8.19 1.08
N LYS A 21 -12.29 -8.75 0.01
CA LYS A 21 -12.96 -8.94 -1.29
C LYS A 21 -13.36 -10.38 -1.60
N ALA A 22 -13.24 -11.30 -0.63
CA ALA A 22 -13.54 -12.71 -0.85
C ALA A 22 -14.99 -12.94 -1.32
N LEU A 23 -15.96 -12.18 -0.79
CA LEU A 23 -17.37 -12.27 -1.18
C LEU A 23 -17.66 -11.72 -2.57
N GLU A 24 -16.77 -10.88 -3.12
CA GLU A 24 -16.83 -10.41 -4.51
C GLU A 24 -16.24 -11.42 -5.50
N LYS A 25 -15.82 -12.61 -5.04
CA LYS A 25 -15.07 -13.60 -5.83
C LYS A 25 -13.78 -13.03 -6.44
N LYS A 26 -13.17 -12.05 -5.78
CA LYS A 26 -11.88 -11.47 -6.16
C LYS A 26 -10.80 -11.97 -5.20
N ASN A 27 -9.62 -12.25 -5.76
CA ASN A 27 -8.46 -12.62 -4.97
C ASN A 27 -7.54 -11.41 -4.79
N VAL A 28 -7.07 -11.18 -3.57
CA VAL A 28 -6.13 -10.12 -3.23
C VAL A 28 -4.92 -10.76 -2.56
N VAL A 29 -3.73 -10.46 -3.07
CA VAL A 29 -2.45 -10.97 -2.57
C VAL A 29 -1.61 -9.79 -2.09
N VAL A 30 -1.04 -9.91 -0.90
CA VAL A 30 -0.12 -8.91 -0.35
C VAL A 30 1.31 -9.49 -0.39
N GLU A 31 2.14 -9.02 -1.33
CA GLU A 31 3.46 -9.59 -1.60
C GLU A 31 4.52 -9.26 -0.54
N GLY A 32 4.30 -8.21 0.25
CA GLY A 32 5.19 -7.82 1.34
C GLY A 32 4.98 -6.37 1.76
N VAL A 33 5.39 -6.06 2.99
CA VAL A 33 5.29 -4.71 3.54
C VAL A 33 6.66 -4.04 3.43
N GLN A 34 6.72 -2.92 2.71
CA GLN A 34 7.95 -2.17 2.45
C GLN A 34 8.11 -1.00 3.43
N GLY A 35 9.35 -0.70 3.81
CA GLY A 35 9.68 0.35 4.77
C GLY A 35 9.45 1.79 4.28
N ARG A 36 9.75 2.74 5.16
CA ARG A 36 9.49 4.18 4.95
C ARG A 36 10.09 4.74 3.65
N GLU A 37 11.32 4.38 3.32
CA GLU A 37 12.03 4.92 2.16
C GLU A 37 11.29 4.62 0.85
N VAL A 38 10.84 3.38 0.69
CA VAL A 38 10.07 2.97 -0.49
C VAL A 38 8.72 3.69 -0.54
N ALA A 39 8.04 3.82 0.60
CA ALA A 39 6.79 4.55 0.68
C ALA A 39 6.93 6.04 0.28
N GLN A 40 8.03 6.69 0.68
CA GLN A 40 8.33 8.07 0.29
C GLN A 40 8.61 8.19 -1.20
N GLN A 41 9.35 7.24 -1.79
CA GLN A 41 9.60 7.22 -3.23
C GLN A 41 8.29 7.11 -4.02
N ILE A 42 7.43 6.14 -3.67
CA ILE A 42 6.13 5.95 -4.32
C ILE A 42 5.25 7.21 -4.22
N LEU A 43 5.30 7.91 -3.08
CA LEU A 43 4.56 9.15 -2.89
C LEU A 43 5.03 10.24 -3.87
N LEU A 44 6.35 10.44 -4.00
CA LEU A 44 6.91 11.41 -4.93
C LEU A 44 6.59 11.05 -6.38
N ASP A 45 6.75 9.77 -6.76
CA ASP A 45 6.42 9.27 -8.09
C ASP A 45 4.93 9.48 -8.43
N SER A 46 4.04 9.30 -7.44
CA SER A 46 2.60 9.51 -7.61
C SER A 46 2.25 10.99 -7.81
N ILE A 47 2.93 11.90 -7.10
CA ILE A 47 2.76 13.35 -7.27
C ILE A 47 3.25 13.78 -8.66
N GLU A 48 4.42 13.30 -9.09
CA GLU A 48 4.95 13.58 -10.42
C GLU A 48 4.01 13.06 -11.52
N LEU A 49 3.54 11.82 -11.38
CA LEU A 49 2.59 11.22 -12.32
C LEU A 49 1.30 12.04 -12.40
N TYR A 50 0.73 12.45 -11.27
CA TYR A 50 -0.47 13.30 -11.25
C TYR A 50 -0.24 14.62 -11.98
N ASN A 51 0.86 15.31 -11.70
CA ASN A 51 1.20 16.57 -12.35
C ASN A 51 1.40 16.40 -13.87
N LYS A 52 2.00 15.28 -14.29
CA LYS A 52 2.17 14.96 -15.72
C LYS A 52 0.84 14.73 -16.42
N GLU A 53 -0.06 13.96 -15.80
CA GLU A 53 -1.34 13.58 -16.41
C GLU A 53 -2.40 14.69 -16.34
N PHE A 54 -2.34 15.56 -15.33
CA PHE A 54 -3.40 16.54 -15.03
C PHE A 54 -2.93 17.98 -14.81
N GLY A 55 -1.64 18.24 -14.63
CA GLY A 55 -1.12 19.57 -14.26
C GLY A 55 -1.17 20.62 -15.38
N ASN A 56 -1.42 20.21 -16.63
CA ASN A 56 -1.61 21.11 -17.78
C ASN A 56 -3.09 21.30 -18.18
N LYS A 57 -4.03 21.03 -17.26
CA LYS A 57 -5.46 21.35 -17.45
C LYS A 57 -5.83 22.66 -16.80
#